data_AF-A0A6N4H0M0-F1
#
_entry.id   AF-A0A6N4H0M0-F1
#
_cell.length_a   1.000
_cell.length_b   1.000
_cell.length_c   1.000
_cell.angle_alpha   90.00
_cell.angle_beta   90.00
_cell.angle_gamma   90.00
#
_symmetry.space_group_name_H-M   'P 1'
#
loop_
_entity.id
_entity.type
_entity.pdbx_description
1 polymer ?
#
loop_
_entity_poly.entity_id
_entity_poly.type
_entity_poly.pdbx_seq_one_letter_code
_entity_poly.pdbx_strand_id
1 'polypeptide(L)'
;MQKAYLNPTPDQTFEIVGDGPYNFTRVLAHTRELEAAGNVEDACNERYQAFQRLAGLLPEDEEINLEWSHRNSQAALELIRASAIDHFLINDFEMSAALLEMLLELDPEDHLEGSELLAFDYLAMDEQELFDEVINDVSDKCASRGILLLWSAFRRDGKFPEGELLHFKTRFAPFFREFTAAEHPADDAYLRDIESERPSVQAQARELWLQTENLWVLWPGFIAALQAAQ
;
A
#
# COMPACT_ATOMS: atom_id res chain seq x y z
N MET A 1 -27.37 9.72 20.18
CA MET A 1 -26.36 9.70 19.10
C MET A 1 -27.05 9.20 17.86
N GLN A 2 -26.91 9.90 16.74
CA GLN A 2 -27.32 9.36 15.45
C GLN A 2 -26.41 8.15 15.18
N LYS A 3 -27.01 6.98 14.95
CA LYS A 3 -26.27 5.75 14.66
C LYS A 3 -25.64 5.92 13.27
N ALA A 4 -24.38 5.56 13.08
CA ALA A 4 -23.78 5.53 11.76
C ALA A 4 -24.51 4.50 10.88
N TYR A 5 -24.61 4.76 9.58
CA TYR A 5 -25.26 3.88 8.61
C TYR A 5 -24.68 4.06 7.21
N LEU A 6 -24.89 3.05 6.36
CA LEU A 6 -24.60 3.08 4.93
C LEU A 6 -25.82 3.65 4.19
N ASN A 7 -25.63 4.74 3.46
CA ASN A 7 -26.67 5.38 2.65
C ASN A 7 -26.49 4.95 1.18
N PRO A 8 -27.42 4.20 0.57
CA PRO A 8 -27.28 3.78 -0.81
C PRO A 8 -27.39 4.95 -1.78
N THR A 9 -26.61 4.91 -2.85
CA THR A 9 -26.64 5.87 -3.96
C THR A 9 -27.43 5.32 -5.15
N PRO A 10 -27.78 6.16 -6.15
CA PRO A 10 -28.37 5.69 -7.41
C PRO A 10 -27.46 4.75 -8.23
N ASP A 11 -26.14 4.82 -8.01
CA ASP A 11 -25.12 4.08 -8.77
C ASP A 11 -24.74 2.75 -8.10
N GLN A 12 -25.57 2.27 -7.15
CA GLN A 12 -25.36 1.03 -6.40
C GLN A 12 -24.09 1.02 -5.53
N THR A 13 -23.63 2.22 -5.15
CA THR A 13 -22.58 2.43 -4.14
C THR A 13 -23.19 2.89 -2.82
N PHE A 14 -22.37 3.06 -1.78
CA PHE A 14 -22.80 3.47 -0.45
C PHE A 14 -21.98 4.63 0.11
N GLU A 15 -22.67 5.58 0.74
CA GLU A 15 -22.07 6.67 1.49
C GLU A 15 -22.07 6.35 2.99
N ILE A 16 -20.92 6.50 3.65
CA ILE A 16 -20.83 6.34 5.10
C ILE A 16 -21.33 7.60 5.81
N VAL A 17 -22.53 7.55 6.37
CA VAL A 17 -23.09 8.67 7.15
C VAL A 17 -22.88 8.42 8.64
N GLY A 18 -22.14 9.31 9.31
CA GLY A 18 -21.87 9.19 10.74
C GLY A 18 -21.21 10.42 11.36
N ASP A 19 -21.39 10.55 12.68
CA ASP A 19 -20.81 11.62 13.50
C ASP A 19 -19.87 11.04 14.57
N GLY A 20 -19.13 11.92 15.24
CA GLY A 20 -18.22 11.55 16.33
C GLY A 20 -17.18 10.54 15.85
N PRO A 21 -17.12 9.33 16.42
CA PRO A 21 -16.11 8.33 16.04
C PRO A 21 -16.30 7.74 14.63
N TYR A 22 -17.44 8.00 13.97
CA TYR A 22 -17.72 7.60 12.58
C TYR A 22 -17.56 8.75 11.57
N ASN A 23 -17.10 9.93 12.03
CA ASN A 23 -16.63 10.99 11.14
C ASN A 23 -15.16 10.71 10.79
N PHE A 24 -14.95 9.81 9.84
CA PHE A 24 -13.66 9.35 9.38
C PHE A 24 -12.81 10.47 8.81
N THR A 25 -13.41 11.51 8.21
CA THR A 25 -12.66 12.70 7.80
C THR A 25 -11.95 13.38 8.99
N ARG A 26 -12.62 13.50 10.15
CA ARG A 26 -12.01 14.06 11.36
C ARG A 26 -10.99 13.13 11.98
N VAL A 27 -11.25 11.81 11.97
CA VAL A 27 -10.31 10.82 12.50
C VAL A 27 -9.01 10.84 11.68
N LEU A 28 -9.11 10.78 10.35
CA LEU A 28 -7.97 10.84 9.44
C LEU A 28 -7.16 12.14 9.59
N ALA A 29 -7.83 13.28 9.74
CA ALA A 29 -7.13 14.53 10.01
C ALA A 29 -6.35 14.47 11.33
N HIS A 30 -6.93 13.85 12.36
CA HIS A 30 -6.27 13.69 13.65
C HIS A 30 -5.08 12.74 13.61
N THR A 31 -5.17 11.61 12.88
CA THR A 31 -4.02 10.69 12.74
C THR A 31 -2.85 11.37 12.05
N ARG A 32 -3.12 12.20 11.02
CA ARG A 32 -2.09 13.02 10.35
C ARG A 32 -1.45 14.04 11.30
N GLU A 33 -2.23 14.65 12.19
CA GLU A 33 -1.69 15.56 13.22
C GLU A 33 -0.77 14.83 14.22
N LEU A 34 -1.15 13.61 14.62
CA LEU A 34 -0.33 12.76 15.48
C LEU A 34 1.00 12.37 14.81
N GLU A 35 0.96 11.94 13.55
CA GLU A 35 2.16 11.63 12.75
C GLU A 35 3.08 12.85 12.63
N ALA A 36 2.53 14.02 12.27
CA ALA A 36 3.29 15.26 12.16
C ALA A 36 3.93 15.72 13.49
N ALA A 37 3.33 15.32 14.63
CA ALA A 37 3.87 15.57 15.96
C ALA A 37 4.89 14.51 16.42
N GLY A 38 5.12 13.46 15.63
CA GLY A 38 5.99 12.33 15.96
C GLY A 38 5.33 11.27 16.87
N ASN A 39 4.02 11.37 17.11
CA ASN A 39 3.25 10.42 17.92
C ASN A 39 2.75 9.26 17.04
N VAL A 40 3.69 8.54 16.40
CA VAL A 40 3.39 7.51 15.40
C VAL A 40 2.56 6.36 15.98
N GLU A 41 2.89 5.88 17.18
CA GLU A 41 2.17 4.78 17.83
C GLU A 41 0.68 5.14 18.06
N ASP A 42 0.39 6.35 18.52
CA ASP A 42 -0.99 6.82 18.71
C ASP A 42 -1.72 6.94 17.36
N ALA A 43 -1.03 7.39 16.31
CA ALA A 43 -1.61 7.46 14.97
C ALA A 43 -1.99 6.07 14.44
N CYS A 44 -1.09 5.08 14.52
CA CYS A 44 -1.36 3.70 14.11
C CYS A 44 -2.55 3.11 14.87
N ASN A 45 -2.58 3.32 16.20
CA ASN A 45 -3.69 2.85 17.05
C ASN A 45 -5.03 3.48 16.66
N GLU A 46 -5.08 4.79 16.37
CA GLU A 46 -6.30 5.47 15.94
C GLU A 46 -6.77 4.97 14.55
N ARG A 47 -5.85 4.73 13.61
CA ARG A 47 -6.17 4.14 12.30
C ARG A 47 -6.79 2.76 12.43
N TYR A 48 -6.16 1.88 13.22
CA TYR A 48 -6.67 0.53 13.43
C TYR A 48 -8.03 0.51 14.13
N GLN A 49 -8.23 1.37 15.13
CA GLN A 49 -9.55 1.52 15.77
C GLN A 49 -10.61 2.06 14.81
N ALA A 50 -10.25 2.96 13.90
CA ALA A 50 -11.17 3.46 12.89
C ALA A 50 -11.60 2.35 11.94
N PHE A 51 -10.66 1.52 11.48
CA PHE A 51 -10.94 0.30 10.72
C PHE A 51 -11.91 -0.62 11.48
N GLN A 52 -11.67 -0.92 12.76
CA GLN A 52 -12.55 -1.80 13.55
C GLN A 52 -13.99 -1.27 13.63
N ARG A 53 -14.16 0.06 13.70
CA ARG A 53 -15.49 0.69 13.67
C ARG A 53 -16.15 0.57 12.31
N LEU A 54 -15.38 0.70 11.23
CA LEU A 54 -15.85 0.50 9.87
C LEU A 54 -16.28 -0.95 9.65
N ALA A 55 -15.44 -1.92 10.01
CA ALA A 55 -15.77 -3.35 9.91
C ALA A 55 -17.07 -3.67 10.68
N GLY A 56 -17.27 -3.09 11.86
CA GLY A 56 -18.53 -3.24 12.61
C GLY A 56 -19.76 -2.51 12.03
N LEU A 57 -19.57 -1.68 11.00
CA LEU A 57 -20.66 -1.02 10.24
C LEU A 57 -21.06 -1.84 9.00
N LEU A 58 -20.13 -2.60 8.43
CA LEU A 58 -20.35 -3.38 7.22
C LEU A 58 -21.23 -4.62 7.51
N PRO A 59 -22.18 -4.95 6.63
CA PRO A 59 -22.91 -6.22 6.70
C PRO A 59 -22.00 -7.40 6.35
N GLU A 60 -22.23 -8.56 6.97
CA GLU A 60 -21.43 -9.78 6.74
C GLU A 60 -21.80 -10.50 5.43
N ASP A 61 -23.04 -10.34 4.94
CA ASP A 61 -23.60 -11.12 3.82
C ASP A 61 -23.90 -10.27 2.57
N GLU A 62 -23.44 -9.02 2.51
CA GLU A 62 -23.68 -8.12 1.37
C GLU A 62 -22.38 -7.50 0.87
N GLU A 63 -22.19 -7.51 -0.44
CA GLU A 63 -21.08 -6.81 -1.11
C GLU A 63 -21.35 -5.30 -1.06
N ILE A 64 -20.40 -4.56 -0.48
CA ILE A 64 -20.50 -3.11 -0.31
C ILE A 64 -19.43 -2.43 -1.14
N ASN A 65 -19.83 -1.62 -2.10
CA ASN A 65 -18.95 -0.68 -2.79
C ASN A 65 -19.18 0.73 -2.21
N LEU A 66 -18.13 1.37 -1.71
CA LEU A 66 -18.18 2.71 -1.13
C LEU A 66 -18.07 3.79 -2.20
N GLU A 67 -18.93 4.80 -2.10
CA GLU A 67 -18.91 5.94 -3.01
C GLU A 67 -17.63 6.77 -2.84
N TRP A 68 -16.70 6.68 -3.79
CA TRP A 68 -15.42 7.38 -3.77
C TRP A 68 -15.58 8.90 -3.68
N SER A 69 -16.57 9.48 -4.37
CA SER A 69 -16.78 10.93 -4.35
C SER A 69 -17.29 11.47 -3.01
N HIS A 70 -17.75 10.58 -2.11
CA HIS A 70 -18.21 10.93 -0.79
C HIS A 70 -17.05 11.01 0.21
N ARG A 71 -16.78 12.23 0.72
CA ARG A 71 -15.60 12.53 1.57
C ARG A 71 -15.41 11.62 2.77
N ASN A 72 -16.49 11.24 3.46
CA ASN A 72 -16.37 10.39 4.64
C ASN A 72 -16.10 8.93 4.28
N SER A 73 -16.59 8.48 3.12
CA SER A 73 -16.31 7.15 2.57
C SER A 73 -14.85 7.06 2.12
N GLN A 74 -14.40 8.05 1.33
CA GLN A 74 -13.00 8.20 0.94
C GLN A 74 -12.05 8.20 2.15
N ALA A 75 -12.37 8.99 3.18
CA ALA A 75 -11.54 9.04 4.38
C ALA A 75 -11.49 7.70 5.13
N ALA A 76 -12.55 6.89 5.06
CA ALA A 76 -12.57 5.55 5.65
C ALA A 76 -11.65 4.59 4.88
N LEU A 77 -11.69 4.63 3.54
CA LEU A 77 -10.77 3.87 2.67
C LEU A 77 -9.30 4.28 2.91
N GLU A 78 -9.03 5.58 3.01
CA GLU A 78 -7.68 6.09 3.33
C GLU A 78 -7.19 5.60 4.70
N LEU A 79 -8.07 5.49 5.70
CA LEU A 79 -7.74 4.94 7.02
C LEU A 79 -7.43 3.44 6.96
N ILE A 80 -8.17 2.66 6.16
CA ILE A 80 -7.86 1.23 5.94
C ILE A 80 -6.48 1.09 5.33
N ARG A 81 -6.21 1.79 4.21
CA ARG A 81 -4.90 1.74 3.53
C ARG A 81 -3.76 2.13 4.46
N ALA A 82 -3.93 3.22 5.20
CA ALA A 82 -2.90 3.68 6.11
C ALA A 82 -2.68 2.70 7.28
N SER A 83 -3.73 2.04 7.78
CA SER A 83 -3.61 0.95 8.75
C SER A 83 -2.92 -0.27 8.13
N ALA A 84 -3.16 -0.60 6.86
CA ALA A 84 -2.46 -1.70 6.19
C ALA A 84 -0.96 -1.44 6.12
N ILE A 85 -0.56 -0.23 5.73
CA ILE A 85 0.84 0.20 5.71
C ILE A 85 1.49 0.07 7.09
N ASP A 86 0.79 0.45 8.17
CA ASP A 86 1.31 0.29 9.54
C ASP A 86 1.68 -1.17 9.85
N HIS A 87 0.80 -2.11 9.47
CA HIS A 87 1.00 -3.54 9.70
C HIS A 87 2.10 -4.10 8.79
N PHE A 88 2.12 -3.68 7.52
CA PHE A 88 3.19 -4.04 6.58
C PHE A 88 4.57 -3.66 7.12
N LEU A 89 4.74 -2.43 7.61
CA LEU A 89 6.03 -1.91 8.07
C LEU A 89 6.56 -2.63 9.33
N ILE A 90 5.68 -3.24 10.13
CA ILE A 90 6.07 -4.08 11.27
C ILE A 90 6.14 -5.58 10.92
N ASN A 91 6.01 -5.93 9.64
CA ASN A 91 6.01 -7.29 9.09
C ASN A 91 4.80 -8.13 9.51
N ASP A 92 3.69 -7.49 9.89
CA ASP A 92 2.40 -8.15 10.07
C ASP A 92 1.67 -8.20 8.71
N PHE A 93 2.23 -9.01 7.81
CA PHE A 93 1.75 -9.13 6.43
C PHE A 93 0.34 -9.74 6.35
N GLU A 94 -0.03 -10.61 7.29
CA GLU A 94 -1.37 -11.20 7.34
C GLU A 94 -2.44 -10.13 7.61
N MET A 95 -2.21 -9.25 8.59
CA MET A 95 -3.14 -8.16 8.88
C MET A 95 -3.12 -7.09 7.77
N SER A 96 -1.95 -6.78 7.21
CA SER A 96 -1.83 -5.87 6.06
C SER A 96 -2.65 -6.38 4.87
N ALA A 97 -2.47 -7.64 4.49
CA ALA A 97 -3.22 -8.26 3.40
C ALA A 97 -4.73 -8.24 3.65
N ALA A 98 -5.18 -8.65 4.85
CA ALA A 98 -6.60 -8.67 5.18
C ALA A 98 -7.25 -7.27 5.10
N LEU A 99 -6.51 -6.23 5.49
CA LEU A 99 -6.97 -4.84 5.37
C LEU A 99 -7.05 -4.40 3.90
N LEU A 100 -6.09 -4.80 3.06
CA LEU A 100 -6.05 -4.46 1.64
C LEU A 100 -7.09 -5.24 0.83
N GLU A 101 -7.33 -6.51 1.14
CA GLU A 101 -8.44 -7.29 0.57
C GLU A 101 -9.78 -6.59 0.85
N MET A 102 -10.05 -6.21 2.10
CA MET A 102 -11.24 -5.44 2.43
C MET A 102 -11.27 -4.08 1.72
N LEU A 103 -10.14 -3.39 1.59
CA LEU A 103 -10.06 -2.13 0.86
C LEU A 103 -10.52 -2.31 -0.60
N LEU A 104 -10.05 -3.36 -1.28
CA LEU A 104 -10.37 -3.65 -2.67
C LEU A 104 -11.81 -4.16 -2.85
N GLU A 105 -12.37 -4.86 -1.85
CA GLU A 105 -13.81 -5.18 -1.83
C GLU A 105 -14.67 -3.91 -1.73
N LEU A 106 -14.26 -2.96 -0.89
CA LEU A 106 -14.97 -1.70 -0.68
C LEU A 106 -14.75 -0.68 -1.80
N ASP A 107 -13.63 -0.78 -2.52
CA ASP A 107 -13.24 0.07 -3.63
C ASP A 107 -12.66 -0.77 -4.78
N PRO A 108 -13.51 -1.44 -5.58
CA PRO A 108 -13.05 -2.33 -6.65
C PRO A 108 -12.40 -1.59 -7.82
N GLU A 109 -12.50 -0.25 -7.87
CA GLU A 109 -11.77 0.57 -8.85
C GLU A 109 -10.32 0.84 -8.44
N ASP A 110 -9.91 0.39 -7.25
CA ASP A 110 -8.56 0.52 -6.69
C ASP A 110 -8.01 1.95 -6.74
N HIS A 111 -8.81 2.93 -6.30
CA HIS A 111 -8.43 4.34 -6.38
C HIS A 111 -7.19 4.68 -5.54
N LEU A 112 -6.91 3.86 -4.52
CA LEU A 112 -5.78 4.04 -3.62
C LEU A 112 -4.59 3.12 -3.95
N GLU A 113 -4.64 2.39 -5.06
CA GLU A 113 -3.56 1.50 -5.53
C GLU A 113 -3.14 0.45 -4.47
N GLY A 114 -4.13 -0.09 -3.75
CA GLY A 114 -3.95 -1.12 -2.72
C GLY A 114 -3.43 -2.45 -3.26
N SER A 115 -3.74 -2.77 -4.53
CA SER A 115 -3.27 -4.01 -5.18
C SER A 115 -1.75 -4.13 -5.21
N GLU A 116 -1.03 -3.00 -5.29
CA GLU A 116 0.42 -2.99 -5.31
C GLU A 116 1.03 -3.48 -3.98
N LEU A 117 0.55 -2.95 -2.85
CA LEU A 117 1.02 -3.37 -1.53
C LEU A 117 0.59 -4.80 -1.21
N LEU A 118 -0.63 -5.18 -1.62
CA LEU A 118 -1.17 -6.52 -1.42
C LEU A 118 -0.32 -7.58 -2.15
N ALA A 119 0.18 -7.25 -3.35
CA ALA A 119 1.11 -8.12 -4.06
C ALA A 119 2.43 -8.34 -3.29
N PHE A 120 2.93 -7.33 -2.58
CA PHE A 120 4.10 -7.48 -1.71
C PHE A 120 3.78 -8.37 -0.50
N ASP A 121 2.62 -8.19 0.14
CA ASP A 121 2.17 -9.02 1.26
C ASP A 121 2.10 -10.50 0.88
N TYR A 122 1.45 -10.83 -0.23
CA TYR A 122 1.35 -12.22 -0.70
C TYR A 122 2.72 -12.84 -0.97
N LEU A 123 3.65 -12.11 -1.59
CA LEU A 123 5.01 -12.61 -1.78
C LEU A 123 5.79 -12.78 -0.47
N ALA A 124 5.58 -11.89 0.50
CA ALA A 124 6.18 -12.01 1.83
C ALA A 124 5.70 -13.30 2.53
N MET A 125 4.41 -13.61 2.40
CA MET A 125 3.75 -14.79 2.97
C MET A 125 3.91 -16.08 2.16
N ASP A 126 4.53 -16.02 0.97
CA ASP A 126 4.64 -17.15 0.02
C ASP A 126 3.33 -17.60 -0.64
N GLU A 127 2.32 -16.73 -0.67
CA GLU A 127 1.01 -16.98 -1.26
C GLU A 127 1.03 -16.75 -2.79
N GLN A 128 1.66 -17.67 -3.52
CA GLN A 128 1.90 -17.51 -4.97
C GLN A 128 0.63 -17.47 -5.82
N GLU A 129 -0.40 -18.23 -5.46
CA GLU A 129 -1.65 -18.27 -6.23
C GLU A 129 -2.36 -16.91 -6.15
N LEU A 130 -2.41 -16.31 -4.96
CA LEU A 130 -3.00 -14.99 -4.73
C LEU A 130 -2.15 -13.88 -5.37
N PHE A 131 -0.82 -14.02 -5.30
CA PHE A 131 0.09 -13.11 -6.02
C PHE A 131 -0.17 -13.11 -7.53
N ASP A 132 -0.27 -14.30 -8.15
CA ASP A 132 -0.50 -14.44 -9.59
C ASP A 132 -1.83 -13.84 -10.03
N GLU A 133 -2.82 -13.77 -9.13
CA GLU A 133 -4.09 -13.08 -9.35
C GLU A 133 -3.92 -11.55 -9.26
N VAL A 134 -3.52 -11.02 -8.10
CA VAL A 134 -3.47 -9.57 -7.84
C VAL A 134 -2.45 -8.84 -8.70
N ILE A 135 -1.36 -9.51 -9.12
CA ILE A 135 -0.36 -8.87 -9.98
C ILE A 135 -0.96 -8.44 -11.31
N ASN A 136 -2.07 -9.02 -11.77
CA ASN A 136 -2.72 -8.60 -13.02
C ASN A 136 -3.35 -7.20 -12.94
N ASP A 137 -3.68 -6.75 -11.72
CA ASP A 137 -4.29 -5.44 -11.48
C ASP A 137 -3.22 -4.33 -11.36
N VAL A 138 -1.96 -4.69 -11.07
CA VAL A 138 -0.84 -3.74 -11.01
C VAL A 138 -0.38 -3.35 -12.43
N SER A 139 -0.37 -2.06 -12.76
CA SER A 139 -0.01 -1.60 -14.12
C SER A 139 1.41 -1.99 -14.57
N ASP A 140 1.55 -2.34 -15.86
CA ASP A 140 2.85 -2.55 -16.53
C ASP A 140 3.74 -1.30 -16.60
N LYS A 141 3.16 -0.13 -16.33
CA LYS A 141 3.88 1.15 -16.25
C LYS A 141 4.47 1.42 -14.87
N CYS A 142 4.07 0.66 -13.85
CA CYS A 142 4.57 0.81 -12.49
C CYS A 142 5.89 0.03 -12.32
N ALA A 143 6.89 0.69 -11.75
CA ALA A 143 8.20 0.06 -11.52
C ALA A 143 8.14 -1.06 -10.48
N SER A 144 7.22 -0.92 -9.52
CA SER A 144 6.86 -1.92 -8.50
C SER A 144 6.52 -3.28 -9.09
N ARG A 145 5.73 -3.32 -10.18
CA ARG A 145 5.44 -4.56 -10.91
C ARG A 145 6.73 -5.29 -11.33
N GLY A 146 7.72 -4.55 -11.83
CA GLY A 146 9.02 -5.12 -12.20
C GLY A 146 9.76 -5.72 -11.01
N ILE A 147 9.77 -5.03 -9.86
CA ILE A 147 10.36 -5.54 -8.62
C ILE A 147 9.61 -6.79 -8.12
N LEU A 148 8.28 -6.75 -8.10
CA LEU A 148 7.43 -7.87 -7.70
C LEU A 148 7.69 -9.13 -8.54
N LEU A 149 7.74 -9.00 -9.87
CA LEU A 149 8.02 -10.12 -10.77
C LEU A 149 9.44 -10.69 -10.58
N LEU A 150 10.43 -9.81 -10.41
CA LEU A 150 11.80 -10.23 -10.14
C LEU A 150 11.91 -10.92 -8.78
N TRP A 151 11.25 -10.39 -7.76
CA TRP A 151 11.29 -10.94 -6.41
C TRP A 151 10.54 -12.26 -6.32
N SER A 152 9.34 -12.38 -6.90
CA SER A 152 8.58 -13.63 -7.03
C SER A 152 9.42 -14.75 -7.66
N ALA A 153 10.04 -14.48 -8.82
CA ALA A 153 10.88 -15.47 -9.50
C ALA A 153 12.13 -15.84 -8.68
N PHE A 154 12.74 -14.86 -8.02
CA PHE A 154 13.90 -15.11 -7.15
C PHE A 154 13.53 -15.91 -5.90
N ARG A 155 12.39 -15.63 -5.27
CA ARG A 155 11.83 -16.39 -4.15
C ARG A 155 11.66 -17.87 -4.51
N ARG A 156 11.18 -18.17 -5.72
CA ARG A 156 10.93 -19.54 -6.19
C ARG A 156 12.20 -20.29 -6.58
N ASP A 157 13.03 -19.68 -7.41
CA ASP A 157 14.11 -20.39 -8.13
C ASP A 157 15.52 -19.86 -7.81
N GLY A 158 15.64 -18.80 -7.02
CA GLY A 158 16.90 -18.11 -6.74
C GLY A 158 17.52 -17.41 -7.95
N LYS A 159 16.72 -17.16 -9.00
CA LYS A 159 17.18 -16.61 -10.29
C LYS A 159 16.21 -15.58 -10.84
N PHE A 160 16.74 -14.59 -11.55
CA PHE A 160 15.94 -13.63 -12.28
C PHE A 160 15.61 -14.12 -13.70
N PRO A 161 14.37 -13.94 -14.17
CA PRO A 161 14.04 -14.11 -15.58
C PRO A 161 14.80 -13.07 -16.41
N GLU A 162 15.59 -13.52 -17.41
CA GLU A 162 16.45 -12.63 -18.19
C GLU A 162 15.69 -11.49 -18.88
N GLY A 163 14.49 -11.79 -19.39
CA GLY A 163 13.61 -10.80 -20.04
C GLY A 163 13.13 -9.71 -19.08
N GLU A 164 12.62 -10.11 -17.91
CA GLU A 164 12.13 -9.18 -16.89
C GLU A 164 13.27 -8.33 -16.31
N LEU A 165 14.43 -8.93 -16.06
CA LEU A 165 15.60 -8.20 -15.58
C LEU A 165 16.06 -7.17 -16.61
N LEU A 166 16.15 -7.56 -17.89
CA LEU A 166 16.51 -6.62 -18.95
C LEU A 166 15.47 -5.50 -19.10
N HIS A 167 14.18 -5.84 -19.02
CA HIS A 167 13.11 -4.86 -19.06
C HIS A 167 13.24 -3.86 -17.91
N PHE A 168 13.43 -4.33 -16.68
CA PHE A 168 13.58 -3.48 -15.50
C PHE A 168 14.82 -2.57 -15.58
N LYS A 169 15.97 -3.13 -15.98
CA LYS A 169 17.22 -2.36 -16.18
C LYS A 169 17.10 -1.26 -17.24
N THR A 170 16.26 -1.45 -18.25
CA THR A 170 16.14 -0.51 -19.38
C THR A 170 14.99 0.48 -19.20
N ARG A 171 13.78 -0.01 -18.93
CA ARG A 171 12.57 0.78 -18.78
C ARG A 171 12.54 1.55 -17.46
N PHE A 172 13.04 0.95 -16.40
CA PHE A 172 13.01 1.48 -15.03
C PHE A 172 14.43 1.70 -14.49
N ALA A 173 15.36 2.14 -15.35
CA ALA A 173 16.77 2.34 -15.00
C ALA A 173 17.02 3.18 -13.72
N PRO A 174 16.24 4.25 -13.40
CA PRO A 174 16.38 4.93 -12.11
C PRO A 174 16.06 4.05 -10.90
N PHE A 175 15.03 3.21 -10.99
CA PHE A 175 14.64 2.27 -9.95
C PHE A 175 15.67 1.16 -9.79
N PHE A 176 16.17 0.59 -10.89
CA PHE A 176 17.26 -0.39 -10.82
C PHE A 176 18.50 0.19 -10.14
N ARG A 177 18.87 1.45 -10.44
CA ARG A 177 19.99 2.12 -9.78
C ARG A 177 19.75 2.35 -8.29
N GLU A 178 18.53 2.71 -7.89
CA GLU A 178 18.20 2.90 -6.48
C GLU A 178 18.22 1.55 -5.74
N PHE A 179 17.59 0.50 -6.26
CA PHE A 179 17.58 -0.84 -5.65
C PHE A 179 18.95 -1.54 -5.61
N THR A 180 19.93 -1.05 -6.37
CA THR A 180 21.32 -1.54 -6.36
C THR A 180 22.30 -0.58 -5.69
N ALA A 181 21.84 0.59 -5.22
CA ALA A 181 22.69 1.53 -4.49
C ALA A 181 23.07 0.98 -3.11
N ALA A 182 24.15 1.51 -2.55
CA ALA A 182 24.65 1.09 -1.23
C ALA A 182 23.91 1.77 -0.08
N GLU A 183 23.31 2.94 -0.32
CA GLU A 183 22.68 3.78 0.68
C GLU A 183 21.45 4.50 0.09
N HIS A 184 20.44 4.74 0.93
CA HIS A 184 19.14 5.33 0.57
C HIS A 184 18.79 6.45 1.55
N PRO A 185 19.48 7.60 1.50
CA PRO A 185 19.28 8.66 2.47
C PRO A 185 17.88 9.28 2.35
N ALA A 186 17.13 9.26 3.46
CA ALA A 186 15.89 9.98 3.66
C ALA A 186 16.16 11.39 4.24
N ASP A 187 16.94 12.19 3.50
CA ASP A 187 17.38 13.53 3.92
C ASP A 187 16.39 14.65 3.52
N ASP A 188 16.65 15.88 3.97
CA ASP A 188 15.81 17.06 3.65
C ASP A 188 15.71 17.35 2.14
N ALA A 189 16.66 16.88 1.32
CA ALA A 189 16.59 17.07 -0.12
C ALA A 189 15.61 16.07 -0.74
N TYR A 190 15.68 14.82 -0.30
CA TYR A 190 14.72 13.78 -0.63
C TYR A 190 13.30 14.16 -0.22
N LEU A 191 13.08 14.52 1.06
CA LEU A 191 11.76 14.84 1.60
C LEU A 191 11.10 15.99 0.81
N ARG A 192 11.86 17.06 0.51
CA ARG A 192 11.35 18.17 -0.32
C ARG A 192 11.03 17.79 -1.76
N ASP A 193 11.73 16.82 -2.34
CA ASP A 193 11.47 16.35 -3.70
C ASP A 193 10.22 15.48 -3.74
N ILE A 194 10.13 14.48 -2.85
CA ILE A 194 9.00 13.53 -2.82
C ILE A 194 7.67 14.21 -2.44
N GLU A 195 7.71 15.22 -1.56
CA GLU A 195 6.52 16.01 -1.17
C GLU A 195 6.11 17.08 -2.21
N SER A 196 6.87 17.25 -3.29
CA SER A 196 6.54 18.24 -4.32
C SER A 196 5.35 17.80 -5.19
N GLU A 197 4.71 18.75 -5.89
CA GLU A 197 3.59 18.43 -6.81
C GLU A 197 3.98 17.45 -7.93
N ARG A 198 5.27 17.38 -8.26
CA ARG A 198 5.81 16.55 -9.35
C ARG A 198 7.16 15.97 -8.90
N PRO A 199 7.17 14.96 -8.03
CA PRO A 199 8.39 14.40 -7.50
C PRO A 199 9.25 13.81 -8.61
N SER A 200 10.57 13.93 -8.48
CA SER A 200 11.48 13.36 -9.46
C SER A 200 11.37 11.84 -9.51
N VAL A 201 11.68 11.25 -10.66
CA VAL A 201 11.72 9.78 -10.80
C VAL A 201 12.74 9.15 -9.84
N GLN A 202 13.79 9.89 -9.47
CA GLN A 202 14.76 9.41 -8.47
C GLN A 202 14.15 9.38 -7.07
N ALA A 203 13.39 10.40 -6.68
CA ALA A 203 12.67 10.41 -5.41
C ALA A 203 11.62 9.31 -5.36
N GLN A 204 10.84 9.11 -6.43
CA GLN A 204 9.88 8.00 -6.52
C GLN A 204 10.56 6.62 -6.39
N ALA A 205 11.73 6.45 -7.02
CA ALA A 205 12.50 5.22 -6.88
C ALA A 205 12.97 4.96 -5.44
N ARG A 206 13.39 6.02 -4.75
CA ARG A 206 13.78 5.94 -3.33
C ARG A 206 12.58 5.68 -2.44
N GLU A 207 11.43 6.31 -2.70
CA GLU A 207 10.21 6.08 -1.94
C GLU A 207 9.78 4.61 -2.03
N LEU A 208 9.73 4.04 -3.24
CA LEU A 208 9.39 2.62 -3.39
C LEU A 208 10.36 1.72 -2.61
N TRP A 209 11.65 2.06 -2.61
CA TRP A 209 12.62 1.31 -1.83
C TRP A 209 12.38 1.49 -0.31
N LEU A 210 12.32 2.72 0.20
CA LEU A 210 12.08 2.96 1.63
C LEU A 210 10.76 2.34 2.13
N GLN A 211 9.69 2.38 1.33
CA GLN A 211 8.41 1.75 1.65
C GLN A 211 8.49 0.22 1.72
N THR A 212 9.49 -0.40 1.08
CA THR A 212 9.70 -1.85 1.07
C THR A 212 10.97 -2.27 1.83
N GLU A 213 11.56 -1.35 2.63
CA GLU A 213 12.82 -1.58 3.38
C GLU A 213 12.82 -2.86 4.19
N ASN A 214 11.74 -3.05 4.94
CA ASN A 214 11.50 -4.20 5.78
C ASN A 214 11.65 -5.53 5.01
N LEU A 215 11.18 -5.61 3.75
CA LEU A 215 11.29 -6.81 2.94
C LEU A 215 12.74 -7.14 2.63
N TRP A 216 13.57 -6.19 2.20
CA TRP A 216 14.95 -6.54 1.84
C TRP A 216 15.87 -6.68 3.05
N VAL A 217 15.45 -6.20 4.22
CA VAL A 217 16.05 -6.59 5.51
C VAL A 217 15.77 -8.06 5.83
N LEU A 218 14.54 -8.53 5.60
CA LEU A 218 14.16 -9.94 5.80
C LEU A 218 14.75 -10.88 4.74
N TRP A 219 14.81 -10.43 3.48
CA TRP A 219 15.30 -11.20 2.34
C TRP A 219 16.46 -10.49 1.60
N PRO A 220 17.62 -10.28 2.27
CA PRO A 220 18.74 -9.53 1.69
C PRO A 220 19.35 -10.19 0.46
N GLY A 221 19.12 -11.49 0.26
CA GLY A 221 19.58 -12.24 -0.90
C GLY A 221 19.05 -11.68 -2.23
N PHE A 222 17.85 -11.12 -2.24
CA PHE A 222 17.27 -10.49 -3.44
C PHE A 222 18.08 -9.28 -3.88
N ILE A 223 18.38 -8.36 -2.96
CA ILE A 223 19.18 -7.16 -3.25
C ILE A 223 20.62 -7.53 -3.59
N ALA A 224 21.22 -8.47 -2.88
CA ALA A 224 22.57 -8.96 -3.21
C ALA A 224 22.62 -9.55 -4.64
N ALA A 225 21.58 -10.28 -5.05
CA ALA A 225 21.47 -10.80 -6.41
C ALA A 225 21.28 -9.69 -7.44
N LEU A 226 20.44 -8.68 -7.16
CA LEU A 226 20.26 -7.52 -8.05
C LEU A 226 21.58 -6.73 -8.24
N GLN A 227 22.33 -6.50 -7.16
CA GLN A 227 23.64 -5.85 -7.20
C GLN A 227 24.66 -6.67 -8.02
N ALA A 228 24.66 -7.99 -7.88
CA ALA A 228 25.51 -8.87 -8.69
C ALA A 228 25.15 -8.88 -10.19
N ALA A 229 23.92 -8.46 -10.52
CA ALA A 229 23.42 -8.38 -11.88
C ALA A 229 23.60 -7.00 -12.55
N GLN A 230 24.33 -6.08 -11.91
CA GLN A 230 24.61 -4.74 -12.43
C GLN A 230 25.36 -4.74 -13.77
#